data_AF-A0A1M4Y755-F1
#
_entry.id   AF-A0A1M4Y755-F1
#
_cell.length_a   1.000
_cell.length_b   1.000
_cell.length_c   1.000
_cell.angle_alpha   90.00
_cell.angle_beta   90.00
_cell.angle_gamma   90.00
#
_symmetry.space_group_name_H-M   'P 1'
#
loop_
_entity.id
_entity.type
_entity.pdbx_description
1 polymer ?
#
loop_
_entity_poly.entity_id
_entity_poly.type
_entity_poly.pdbx_seq_one_letter_code
_entity_poly.pdbx_strand_id
1 'polypeptide(L)'
;MLFSSEQISRGKKIVNTGIIILILLLLGDFTVNLVSNGTKGLTEKIIINGLVLFNIFLYYKGNRIAFKVTMFLLSIVYIFIFGLLPVYLVLGVLHMLNVLDVFGGALYIIIPVLIIIVINILIFKTEFYDDVLAFKNYYQVKIKNK
;
A
#
# COMPACT_ATOMS: atom_id res chain seq x y z
N MET A 1 24.26 -6.80 -6.86
CA MET A 1 24.31 -5.61 -5.99
C MET A 1 24.40 -6.06 -4.54
N LEU A 2 25.47 -5.67 -3.84
CA LEU A 2 25.55 -5.80 -2.39
C LEU A 2 24.88 -4.57 -1.79
N PHE A 3 23.65 -4.71 -1.31
CA PHE A 3 22.95 -3.64 -0.60
C PHE A 3 23.57 -3.44 0.78
N SER A 4 23.60 -2.19 1.26
CA SER A 4 24.11 -1.93 2.61
C SER A 4 23.17 -2.49 3.68
N SER A 5 23.69 -2.82 4.86
CA SER A 5 22.88 -3.23 6.01
C SER A 5 21.87 -2.15 6.42
N GLU A 6 22.21 -0.88 6.19
CA GLU A 6 21.35 0.26 6.44
C GLU A 6 20.16 0.32 5.46
N GLN A 7 20.39 0.14 4.17
CA GLN A 7 19.34 0.04 3.14
C GLN A 7 18.37 -1.10 3.46
N ILE A 8 18.88 -2.26 3.86
CA ILE A 8 18.05 -3.41 4.26
C ILE A 8 17.19 -3.08 5.49
N SER A 9 17.74 -2.33 6.45
CA SER A 9 17.02 -1.89 7.65
C SER A 9 15.90 -0.91 7.32
N ARG A 10 16.16 0.07 6.45
CA ARG A 10 15.14 1.01 5.97
C ARG A 10 14.05 0.30 5.17
N GLY A 11 14.43 -0.58 4.24
CA GLY A 11 13.49 -1.41 3.49
C GLY A 11 12.61 -2.28 4.39
N LYS A 12 13.18 -2.89 5.43
CA LYS A 12 12.41 -3.63 6.44
C LYS A 12 11.39 -2.73 7.15
N LYS A 13 11.78 -1.52 7.54
CA LYS A 13 10.86 -0.55 8.15
C LYS A 13 9.72 -0.19 7.20
N ILE A 14 10.04 0.12 5.94
CA ILE A 14 9.04 0.44 4.90
C ILE A 14 8.03 -0.70 4.72
N VAL A 15 8.50 -1.94 4.60
CA VAL A 15 7.65 -3.12 4.44
C VAL A 15 6.78 -3.33 5.69
N ASN A 16 7.36 -3.22 6.89
CA ASN A 16 6.60 -3.35 8.13
C ASN A 16 5.52 -2.27 8.27
N THR A 17 5.85 -1.01 7.93
CA THR A 17 4.88 0.09 7.88
C THR A 17 3.77 -0.22 6.87
N GLY A 18 4.11 -0.73 5.70
CA GLY A 18 3.13 -1.16 4.70
C GLY A 18 2.19 -2.25 5.23
N ILE A 19 2.71 -3.23 5.99
CA ILE A 19 1.89 -4.29 6.61
C ILE A 19 0.94 -3.70 7.66
N ILE A 20 1.41 -2.76 8.48
CA ILE A 20 0.56 -2.07 9.46
C ILE A 20 -0.58 -1.34 8.74
N ILE A 21 -0.26 -0.61 7.65
CA ILE A 21 -1.29 0.10 6.89
C ILE A 21 -2.26 -0.88 6.22
N LEU A 22 -1.78 -2.01 5.70
CA LEU A 22 -2.65 -3.06 5.17
C LEU A 22 -3.63 -3.56 6.24
N ILE A 23 -3.16 -3.82 7.46
CA ILE A 23 -4.03 -4.23 8.58
C ILE A 23 -5.06 -3.15 8.89
N LEU A 24 -4.66 -1.88 8.92
CA LEU A 24 -5.58 -0.75 9.14
C LEU A 24 -6.64 -0.65 8.04
N LEU A 25 -6.27 -0.87 6.77
CA LEU A 25 -7.20 -0.89 5.65
C LEU A 25 -8.20 -2.04 5.75
N LEU A 26 -7.75 -3.23 6.15
CA LEU A 26 -8.63 -4.40 6.38
C LEU A 26 -9.62 -4.14 7.52
N LEU A 27 -9.17 -3.51 8.60
CA LEU A 27 -10.04 -3.12 9.71
C LEU A 27 -11.04 -2.04 9.29
N GLY A 28 -10.59 -1.02 8.55
CA GLY A 28 -11.44 0.04 8.02
C GLY A 28 -12.52 -0.49 7.10
N ASP A 29 -12.15 -1.35 6.14
CA ASP A 29 -13.13 -2.02 5.27
C ASP A 29 -14.11 -2.83 6.13
N PHE A 30 -13.63 -3.65 7.07
CA PHE A 30 -14.52 -4.43 7.94
C PHE A 30 -15.53 -3.56 8.69
N THR A 31 -15.09 -2.45 9.30
CA THR A 31 -15.96 -1.51 10.01
C THR A 31 -16.99 -0.87 9.09
N VAL A 32 -16.58 -0.38 7.91
CA VAL A 32 -17.49 0.25 6.95
C VAL A 32 -18.58 -0.72 6.51
N ASN A 33 -18.23 -1.98 6.23
CA ASN A 33 -19.21 -2.97 5.80
C ASN A 33 -20.16 -3.39 6.92
N LEU A 34 -19.66 -3.48 8.16
CA LEU A 34 -20.49 -3.78 9.32
C LEU A 34 -21.53 -2.69 9.57
N VAL A 35 -21.15 -1.43 9.39
CA VAL A 35 -22.06 -0.27 9.53
C VAL A 35 -23.02 -0.14 8.34
N SER A 36 -22.54 -0.31 7.11
CA SER A 36 -23.33 -0.08 5.88
C SER A 36 -24.24 -1.24 5.52
N ASN A 37 -23.74 -2.48 5.56
CA ASN A 37 -24.41 -3.66 5.00
C ASN A 37 -24.92 -4.62 6.08
N GLY A 38 -24.69 -4.30 7.36
CA GLY A 38 -25.05 -5.16 8.49
C GLY A 38 -24.35 -6.52 8.40
N THR A 39 -25.11 -7.60 8.59
CA THR A 39 -24.58 -8.99 8.55
C THR A 39 -24.54 -9.59 7.14
N LYS A 40 -25.14 -8.93 6.15
CA LYS A 40 -25.28 -9.49 4.80
C LYS A 40 -23.96 -9.34 4.03
N GLY A 41 -23.35 -10.46 3.65
CA GLY A 41 -22.03 -10.48 3.00
C GLY A 41 -20.84 -10.35 3.95
N LEU A 42 -21.07 -10.27 5.27
CA LEU A 42 -20.01 -10.16 6.27
C LEU A 42 -19.13 -11.43 6.31
N THR A 43 -19.74 -12.61 6.13
CA THR A 43 -19.05 -13.91 6.15
C THR A 43 -17.94 -13.99 5.10
N GLU A 44 -18.21 -13.56 3.87
CA GLU A 44 -17.22 -13.56 2.78
C GLU A 44 -16.03 -12.66 3.12
N LYS A 45 -16.31 -11.46 3.65
CA LYS A 45 -15.26 -10.52 4.06
C LYS A 45 -14.44 -11.02 5.24
N ILE A 46 -15.05 -11.69 6.21
CA ILE A 46 -14.33 -12.33 7.33
C ILE A 46 -13.37 -13.39 6.79
N ILE A 47 -13.80 -14.21 5.83
CA ILE A 47 -12.95 -15.25 5.22
C ILE A 47 -11.78 -14.59 4.48
N ILE A 48 -12.03 -13.59 3.64
CA ILE A 48 -10.98 -12.89 2.88
C ILE A 48 -9.99 -12.21 3.84
N ASN A 49 -10.48 -11.44 4.80
CA ASN A 49 -9.63 -10.76 5.78
C ASN A 49 -8.82 -11.76 6.62
N GLY A 50 -9.45 -12.88 7.02
CA GLY A 50 -8.79 -13.98 7.72
C GLY A 50 -7.66 -14.60 6.89
N LEU A 51 -7.88 -14.83 5.59
CA LEU A 51 -6.85 -15.35 4.68
C LEU A 51 -5.67 -14.38 4.54
N VAL A 52 -5.94 -13.06 4.44
CA VAL A 52 -4.88 -12.05 4.36
C VAL A 52 -4.09 -11.98 5.67
N LEU A 53 -4.75 -11.99 6.83
CA LEU A 53 -4.07 -12.03 8.13
C LEU A 53 -3.25 -13.30 8.32
N PHE A 54 -3.77 -14.45 7.89
CA PHE A 54 -3.04 -15.72 7.92
C PHE A 54 -1.81 -15.68 7.00
N ASN A 55 -1.91 -15.04 5.83
CA ASN A 55 -0.77 -14.80 4.95
C ASN A 55 0.32 -13.96 5.64
N ILE A 56 -0.06 -12.87 6.31
CA ILE A 56 0.86 -12.01 7.07
C ILE A 56 1.54 -12.81 8.19
N PHE A 57 0.79 -13.65 8.91
CA PHE A 57 1.36 -14.54 9.92
C PHE A 57 2.42 -15.50 9.33
N LEU A 58 2.11 -16.14 8.21
CA LEU A 58 3.05 -17.02 7.52
C LEU A 58 4.28 -16.26 6.98
N TYR A 59 4.12 -15.01 6.58
CA TYR A 59 5.22 -14.14 6.18
C TYR A 59 6.22 -13.97 7.33
N TYR A 60 5.75 -13.65 8.54
CA TYR A 60 6.61 -13.50 9.72
C TYR A 60 7.28 -14.81 10.15
N LYS A 61 6.63 -15.96 9.88
CA LYS A 61 7.24 -17.29 10.08
C LYS A 61 8.36 -17.61 9.07
N GLY A 62 8.50 -16.82 8.01
CA GLY A 62 9.52 -17.02 6.97
C GLY A 62 9.07 -17.87 5.79
N ASN A 63 7.76 -18.03 5.57
CA ASN A 63 7.27 -18.79 4.42
C ASN A 63 7.52 -18.04 3.10
N ARG A 64 8.14 -18.70 2.12
CA ARG A 64 8.51 -18.14 0.82
C ARG A 64 7.31 -17.71 -0.03
N ILE A 65 6.22 -18.47 0.01
CA ILE A 65 5.00 -18.18 -0.76
C ILE A 65 4.30 -16.97 -0.13
N ALA A 66 4.13 -17.00 1.20
CA ALA A 66 3.55 -15.88 1.94
C ALA A 66 4.33 -14.58 1.73
N PHE A 67 5.66 -14.66 1.68
CA PHE A 67 6.50 -13.50 1.33
C PHE A 67 6.16 -12.90 -0.04
N LYS A 68 6.06 -13.73 -1.10
CA LYS A 68 5.71 -13.24 -2.44
C LYS A 68 4.32 -12.59 -2.46
N VAL A 69 3.35 -13.22 -1.81
CA VAL A 69 1.98 -12.69 -1.72
C VAL A 69 1.94 -11.39 -0.93
N THR A 70 2.63 -11.31 0.21
CA THR A 70 2.72 -10.09 1.02
C THR A 70 3.35 -8.95 0.22
N MET A 71 4.46 -9.17 -0.49
CA MET A 71 5.08 -8.14 -1.33
C MET A 71 4.16 -7.66 -2.46
N PHE A 72 3.36 -8.56 -3.03
CA PHE A 72 2.35 -8.21 -4.04
C PHE A 72 1.22 -7.35 -3.43
N LEU A 73 0.65 -7.76 -2.29
CA LEU A 73 -0.36 -7.00 -1.57
C LEU A 73 0.15 -5.60 -1.19
N LEU A 74 1.39 -5.51 -0.72
CA LEU A 74 2.02 -4.22 -0.39
C LEU A 74 2.17 -3.31 -1.61
N SER A 75 2.41 -3.87 -2.79
CA SER A 75 2.47 -3.07 -4.03
C SER A 75 1.13 -2.39 -4.31
N ILE A 76 0.01 -3.10 -4.11
CA ILE A 76 -1.34 -2.53 -4.22
C ILE A 76 -1.55 -1.43 -3.17
N VAL A 77 -1.15 -1.69 -1.92
CA VAL A 77 -1.25 -0.73 -0.82
C VAL A 77 -0.48 0.55 -1.12
N TYR A 78 0.74 0.45 -1.66
CA TYR A 78 1.54 1.62 -2.02
C TYR A 78 0.95 2.40 -3.18
N ILE A 79 0.43 1.73 -4.22
CA ILE A 79 -0.30 2.40 -5.32
C ILE A 79 -1.53 3.14 -4.79
N PHE A 80 -2.25 2.54 -3.85
CA PHE A 80 -3.40 3.18 -3.23
C PHE A 80 -3.00 4.43 -2.41
N ILE A 81 -2.00 4.32 -1.53
CA ILE A 81 -1.60 5.41 -0.62
C ILE A 81 -0.89 6.54 -1.35
N PHE A 82 -0.01 6.23 -2.29
CA PHE A 82 0.78 7.23 -2.99
C PHE A 82 0.09 7.69 -4.28
N GLY A 83 -0.65 6.85 -4.97
CA GLY A 83 -1.33 7.23 -6.20
C GLY A 83 -2.75 7.74 -5.95
N LEU A 84 -3.63 6.84 -5.52
CA LEU A 84 -5.07 7.08 -5.55
C LEU A 84 -5.56 8.00 -4.42
N LEU A 85 -5.09 7.77 -3.19
CA LEU A 85 -5.55 8.49 -2.01
C LEU A 85 -5.27 10.01 -2.10
N PRO A 86 -4.07 10.48 -2.47
CA PRO A 86 -3.79 11.91 -2.54
C PRO A 86 -4.59 12.58 -3.66
N VAL A 87 -4.76 11.90 -4.80
CA VAL A 87 -5.59 12.38 -5.90
C VAL A 87 -7.04 12.53 -5.46
N TYR A 88 -7.60 11.51 -4.80
CA TYR A 88 -8.96 11.54 -4.30
C TYR A 88 -9.18 12.67 -3.28
N LEU A 89 -8.25 12.84 -2.34
CA LEU A 89 -8.33 13.91 -1.33
C LEU A 89 -8.28 15.30 -1.96
N VAL A 90 -7.33 15.54 -2.88
CA VAL A 90 -7.19 16.86 -3.53
C VAL A 90 -8.41 17.17 -4.40
N LEU A 91 -8.89 16.21 -5.20
CA LEU A 91 -10.10 16.41 -6.00
C LEU A 91 -11.34 16.65 -5.13
N GLY A 92 -11.47 15.92 -4.01
CA GLY A 92 -12.57 16.13 -3.06
C GLY A 92 -12.59 17.55 -2.48
N VAL A 93 -11.42 18.07 -2.08
CA VAL A 93 -11.29 19.45 -1.60
C VAL A 93 -11.63 20.46 -2.69
N LEU A 94 -11.13 20.27 -3.90
CA LEU A 94 -11.40 21.20 -5.02
C LEU A 94 -12.86 21.18 -5.45
N HIS A 95 -13.54 20.05 -5.30
CA HIS A 95 -14.98 19.95 -5.56
C HIS A 95 -15.76 20.72 -4.50
N MET A 96 -15.41 20.54 -3.22
CA MET A 96 -16.03 21.28 -2.11
C MET A 96 -15.85 22.81 -2.24
N LEU A 97 -14.76 23.26 -2.86
CA LEU A 97 -14.48 24.67 -3.12
C LEU A 97 -15.09 25.19 -4.45
N ASN A 98 -15.89 24.40 -5.15
CA ASN A 98 -16.44 24.69 -6.48
C ASN A 98 -15.39 25.01 -7.56
N VAL A 99 -14.11 24.73 -7.33
CA VAL A 99 -13.05 25.01 -8.30
C VAL A 99 -13.20 24.08 -9.51
N LEU A 100 -13.55 22.82 -9.28
CA LEU A 100 -13.75 21.86 -10.37
C LEU A 100 -14.94 22.24 -11.27
N ASP A 101 -15.98 22.83 -10.72
CA ASP A 101 -17.17 23.24 -11.48
C ASP A 101 -16.91 24.51 -12.31
N VAL A 102 -16.04 25.40 -11.82
CA VAL A 102 -15.67 26.64 -12.51
C VAL A 102 -14.70 26.40 -13.67
N PHE A 103 -13.72 25.52 -13.48
CA PHE A 103 -12.66 25.28 -14.48
C PHE A 103 -12.91 24.01 -15.33
N GLY A 104 -13.95 23.25 -15.02
CA GLY A 104 -14.47 22.14 -15.83
C GLY A 104 -13.57 20.89 -15.87
N GLY A 105 -13.86 20.02 -16.85
CA GLY A 105 -13.29 18.67 -16.98
C GLY A 105 -11.76 18.59 -17.10
N ALA A 106 -11.09 19.65 -17.54
CA ALA A 106 -9.64 19.65 -17.72
C ALA A 106 -8.88 19.48 -16.40
N LEU A 107 -9.38 20.07 -15.31
CA LEU A 107 -8.77 19.96 -13.98
C LEU A 107 -8.80 18.51 -13.45
N TYR A 108 -9.84 17.74 -13.78
CA TYR A 108 -9.93 16.32 -13.41
C TYR A 108 -8.83 15.46 -14.03
N ILE A 109 -8.14 15.94 -15.07
CA ILE A 109 -7.03 15.23 -15.71
C ILE A 109 -5.69 15.81 -15.25
N ILE A 110 -5.57 17.14 -15.24
CA ILE A 110 -4.30 17.83 -14.95
C ILE A 110 -3.86 17.59 -13.49
N ILE A 111 -4.80 17.65 -12.54
CA ILE A 111 -4.48 17.51 -11.12
C ILE A 111 -3.94 16.11 -10.78
N PRO A 112 -4.59 15.00 -11.19
CA PRO A 112 -4.02 13.67 -11.00
C PRO A 112 -2.62 13.53 -11.58
N VAL A 113 -2.39 14.05 -12.79
CA VAL A 113 -1.09 13.97 -13.46
C VAL A 113 0.00 14.69 -12.66
N LEU A 114 -0.27 15.91 -12.20
CA LEU A 114 0.68 16.68 -11.39
C LEU A 114 0.99 15.98 -10.06
N ILE A 115 -0.02 15.43 -9.39
CA ILE A 115 0.15 14.70 -8.13
C ILE A 115 1.02 13.45 -8.36
N ILE A 116 0.76 12.68 -9.42
CA ILE A 116 1.55 11.49 -9.76
C ILE A 116 3.01 11.87 -10.04
N ILE A 117 3.28 12.99 -10.75
CA ILE A 117 4.64 13.46 -11.01
C ILE A 117 5.36 13.82 -9.71
N VAL A 118 4.74 14.66 -8.86
CA VAL A 118 5.34 15.10 -7.59
C VAL A 118 5.66 13.90 -6.70
N ILE A 119 4.74 12.94 -6.62
CA ILE A 119 4.91 11.76 -5.79
C ILE A 119 6.01 10.84 -6.34
N ASN A 120 6.11 10.66 -7.66
CA ASN A 120 7.22 9.92 -8.26
C ASN A 120 8.57 10.56 -7.95
N ILE A 121 8.67 11.89 -8.02
CA ILE A 121 9.90 12.62 -7.68
C ILE A 121 10.26 12.37 -6.20
N LEU A 122 9.29 12.41 -5.28
CA LEU A 122 9.51 12.14 -3.87
C LEU A 122 9.95 10.70 -3.61
N ILE A 123 9.31 9.72 -4.24
CA ILE A 123 9.66 8.29 -4.13
C ILE A 123 11.08 8.05 -4.64
N PHE A 124 11.46 8.67 -5.76
CA PHE A 124 12.80 8.54 -6.32
C PHE A 124 13.85 9.18 -5.42
N LYS A 125 13.59 10.39 -4.92
CA LYS A 125 14.50 11.12 -4.03
C LYS A 125 14.73 10.42 -2.69
N THR A 126 13.76 9.63 -2.23
CA THR A 126 13.83 8.90 -0.95
C THR A 126 14.44 7.51 -1.08
N GLU A 127 14.92 7.12 -2.27
CA GLU A 127 15.45 5.77 -2.56
C GLU A 127 14.46 4.65 -2.16
N PHE A 128 13.16 4.97 -2.11
CA PHE A 128 12.14 4.09 -1.55
C PHE A 128 12.11 2.73 -2.26
N TYR A 129 12.20 2.75 -3.59
CA TYR A 129 12.23 1.54 -4.41
C TYR A 129 13.46 0.68 -4.12
N ASP A 130 14.63 1.31 -4.04
CA ASP A 130 15.90 0.62 -3.84
C ASP A 130 16.00 0.01 -2.44
N ASP A 131 15.51 0.72 -1.41
CA ASP A 131 15.43 0.20 -0.04
C ASP A 131 14.47 -1.02 0.03
N VAL A 132 13.30 -0.96 -0.62
CA VAL A 132 12.36 -2.10 -0.66
C VAL A 132 12.95 -3.28 -1.43
N LEU A 133 13.64 -3.02 -2.54
CA LEU A 133 14.31 -4.04 -3.34
C LEU A 133 15.47 -4.70 -2.58
N ALA A 134 16.25 -3.90 -1.85
CA ALA A 134 17.32 -4.37 -0.97
C ALA A 134 16.81 -5.37 0.06
N PHE A 135 15.74 -4.99 0.78
CA PHE A 135 15.13 -5.86 1.78
C PHE A 135 14.56 -7.13 1.13
N LYS A 136 13.88 -7.02 -0.02
CA LYS A 136 13.34 -8.18 -0.73
C LYS A 136 14.42 -9.19 -1.08
N ASN A 137 15.54 -8.74 -1.62
CA ASN A 137 16.65 -9.61 -2.01
C ASN A 137 17.30 -10.27 -0.79
N TYR A 138 17.55 -9.48 0.26
CA TYR A 138 18.07 -10.01 1.53
C TYR A 138 17.16 -11.10 2.12
N TYR A 139 15.85 -10.84 2.17
CA TYR A 139 14.89 -11.78 2.75
C TYR A 139 14.78 -13.07 1.91
N GLN A 140 14.85 -12.97 0.58
CA GLN A 140 14.86 -14.14 -0.30
C GLN A 140 16.09 -15.03 -0.09
N VAL A 141 17.28 -14.44 0.06
CA VAL A 141 18.50 -15.20 0.37
C VAL A 141 18.37 -15.87 1.74
N LYS A 142 17.86 -15.15 2.74
CA LYS A 142 17.66 -15.69 4.09
C LYS A 142 16.69 -16.87 4.13
N ILE A 143 15.59 -16.82 3.38
CA ILE A 143 14.64 -17.95 3.31
C ILE A 143 15.26 -19.13 2.54
N LYS A 144 16.06 -18.89 1.49
CA LYS A 144 16.68 -19.96 0.71
C LYS A 144 17.69 -20.78 1.53
N ASN A 145 18.35 -20.14 2.50
CA ASN A 145 19.38 -20.75 3.34
C ASN A 145 18.82 -21.31 4.67
N LYS A 146 17.48 -21.38 4.81
CA LYS A 146 16.76 -21.94 5.95
C LYS A 146 16.05 -23.22 5.53
#